data_AF-A0A2H0D193-F1
#
_entry.id   AF-A0A2H0D193-F1
#
_cell.length_a   1.000
_cell.length_b   1.000
_cell.length_c   1.000
_cell.angle_alpha   90.00
_cell.angle_beta   90.00
_cell.angle_gamma   90.00
#
_symmetry.space_group_name_H-M   'P 1'
#
loop_
_entity.id
_entity.type
_entity.pdbx_description
1 polymer ?
#
loop_
_entity_poly.entity_id
_entity_poly.type
_entity_poly.pdbx_seq_one_letter_code
_entity_poly.pdbx_strand_id
1 'polypeptide(L)'
;MQFARNITIASKIFKRHRTRTALSVLGITIGIMSVIAIINAGESLKQFIMNQVEVFGTDYIEVEVKVPNTSQQSTANAGGLVQGIEITTLKIQDADKIKEHPNISQVYSAVLGQEVVSFEGVNKVGMLWGG
;
A
#
# COMPACT_ATOMS: atom_id res chain seq x y z
N MET A 1 28.34 50.39 3.02
CA MET A 1 28.59 50.56 1.57
C MET A 1 29.60 49.59 0.96
N GLN A 2 30.44 48.89 1.74
CA GLN A 2 31.45 47.98 1.19
C GLN A 2 30.86 46.65 0.66
N PHE A 3 29.84 46.08 1.33
CA PHE A 3 29.17 44.84 0.91
C PHE A 3 28.50 44.94 -0.48
N ALA A 4 27.74 46.02 -0.72
CA ALA A 4 27.10 46.24 -2.02
C ALA A 4 28.13 46.33 -3.15
N ARG A 5 29.25 47.02 -2.90
CA ARG A 5 30.35 47.14 -3.86
C ARG A 5 30.99 45.78 -4.16
N ASN A 6 31.19 44.93 -3.15
CA ASN A 6 31.74 43.58 -3.32
C ASN A 6 30.80 42.68 -4.15
N ILE A 7 29.48 42.74 -3.93
CA ILE A 7 28.48 42.02 -4.73
C ILE A 7 28.49 42.51 -6.18
N THR A 8 28.57 43.82 -6.41
CA THR A 8 28.65 44.39 -7.76
C THR A 8 29.91 43.92 -8.50
N ILE A 9 31.06 43.89 -7.82
CA ILE A 9 32.34 43.40 -8.38
C ILE A 9 32.23 41.90 -8.70
N ALA A 10 31.73 41.08 -7.78
CA ALA A 10 31.54 39.64 -7.99
C ALA A 10 30.60 39.34 -9.18
N SER A 11 29.48 40.06 -9.29
CA SER A 11 28.56 39.94 -10.43
C SER A 11 29.21 40.30 -11.76
N LYS A 12 30.07 41.32 -11.79
CA LYS A 12 30.87 41.68 -12.98
C LYS A 12 31.84 40.57 -13.37
N ILE A 13 32.48 39.92 -12.40
CA ILE A 13 33.44 38.82 -12.63
C ILE A 13 32.71 37.58 -13.19
N PHE A 14 31.54 37.22 -12.66
CA PHE A 14 30.72 36.12 -13.19
C PHE A 14 30.26 36.40 -14.63
N LYS A 15 29.87 37.65 -14.94
CA LYS A 15 29.50 38.05 -16.30
C LYS A 15 30.67 38.08 -17.29
N ARG A 16 31.91 38.20 -16.81
CA ARG A 16 33.16 38.16 -17.60
C ARG A 16 33.55 36.71 -17.94
N HIS A 17 33.39 35.77 -17.01
CA HIS A 17 33.72 34.36 -17.18
C HIS A 17 32.47 33.47 -17.28
N ARG A 18 31.56 33.82 -18.21
CA ARG A 18 30.22 33.21 -18.31
C ARG A 18 30.24 31.69 -18.45
N THR A 19 31.14 31.15 -19.26
CA THR A 19 31.24 29.70 -19.50
C THR A 19 31.67 28.94 -18.24
N ARG A 20 32.74 29.38 -17.59
CA ARG A 20 33.22 28.76 -16.34
C ARG A 20 32.17 28.84 -15.23
N THR A 21 31.55 30.00 -15.03
CA THR A 21 30.51 30.16 -14.02
C THR A 21 29.27 29.32 -14.34
N ALA A 22 28.85 29.26 -15.61
CA ALA A 22 27.70 28.43 -16.01
C ALA A 22 27.94 26.94 -15.75
N LEU A 23 29.10 26.41 -16.14
CA LEU A 23 29.44 24.99 -15.93
C LEU A 23 29.50 24.63 -14.43
N SER A 24 30.08 25.50 -13.59
CA SER A 24 30.14 25.26 -12.14
C SER A 24 28.75 25.29 -11.50
N VAL A 25 27.91 26.25 -11.87
CA VAL A 25 26.53 26.33 -11.35
C VAL A 25 25.73 25.12 -11.79
N LEU A 26 25.81 24.73 -13.07
CA LEU A 26 25.13 23.55 -13.58
C LEU A 26 25.54 22.27 -12.84
N GLY A 27 26.83 22.09 -12.57
CA GLY A 27 27.30 20.93 -11.80
C GLY A 27 26.69 20.86 -10.39
N ILE A 28 26.67 22.00 -9.69
CA ILE A 28 26.07 22.07 -8.35
C ILE A 28 24.56 21.84 -8.40
N THR A 29 23.87 22.46 -9.36
CA THR A 29 22.41 22.32 -9.52
C THR A 29 22.02 20.89 -9.83
N ILE A 30 22.70 20.24 -10.79
CA ILE A 30 22.43 18.83 -11.12
C ILE A 30 22.71 17.94 -9.92
N GLY A 31 23.83 18.16 -9.20
CA GLY A 31 24.16 17.38 -8.00
C GLY A 31 23.07 17.46 -6.92
N ILE A 32 22.61 18.67 -6.60
CA ILE A 32 21.54 18.87 -5.61
C ILE A 32 20.23 18.28 -6.11
N MET A 33 19.86 18.49 -7.38
CA MET A 33 18.62 17.95 -7.94
C MET A 33 18.60 16.43 -7.96
N SER A 34 19.72 15.77 -8.28
CA SER A 34 19.81 14.31 -8.24
C SER A 34 19.60 13.75 -6.83
N VAL A 35 20.21 14.37 -5.82
CA VAL A 35 20.03 13.95 -4.42
C VAL A 35 18.57 14.10 -3.99
N ILE A 36 17.95 15.25 -4.28
CA ILE A 36 16.54 15.51 -3.95
C ILE A 36 15.63 14.50 -4.66
N ALA A 37 15.86 14.24 -5.95
CA ALA A 37 15.06 13.31 -6.74
C ALA A 37 15.11 11.88 -6.15
N ILE A 38 16.30 11.41 -5.79
CA ILE A 38 16.49 10.07 -5.20
C ILE A 38 15.76 9.95 -3.86
N ILE A 39 15.91 10.94 -2.98
CA ILE A 39 15.27 10.93 -1.65
C ILE A 39 13.75 10.90 -1.80
N ASN A 40 13.19 11.78 -2.63
CA ASN A 40 11.74 11.84 -2.86
C ASN A 40 11.21 10.55 -3.46
N ALA A 41 11.89 10.01 -4.49
CA ALA A 41 11.50 8.75 -5.11
C ALA A 41 11.55 7.57 -4.12
N GLY A 42 12.58 7.51 -3.27
CA GLY A 42 12.73 6.48 -2.25
C GLY A 42 11.61 6.52 -1.21
N GLU A 43 11.27 7.71 -0.71
CA GLU A 43 10.18 7.88 0.26
C GLU A 43 8.81 7.54 -0.37
N SER A 44 8.55 7.96 -1.62
CA SER A 44 7.32 7.59 -2.32
C SER A 44 7.20 6.09 -2.53
N LEU A 45 8.30 5.41 -2.90
CA LEU A 45 8.28 3.96 -3.06
C LEU A 45 8.02 3.25 -1.73
N LYS A 46 8.66 3.72 -0.64
CA LYS A 46 8.42 3.19 0.70
C LYS A 46 6.95 3.34 1.09
N GLN A 47 6.36 4.52 0.89
CA GLN A 47 4.94 4.76 1.18
C GLN A 47 4.02 3.89 0.32
N PHE A 48 4.35 3.74 -0.97
CA PHE A 48 3.61 2.85 -1.85
C PHE A 48 3.60 1.40 -1.34
N ILE A 49 4.75 0.86 -0.96
CA ILE A 49 4.84 -0.50 -0.42
C ILE A 49 4.11 -0.60 0.92
N MET A 50 4.30 0.37 1.82
CA MET A 50 3.61 0.39 3.10
C MET A 50 2.09 0.38 2.92
N ASN A 51 1.54 1.19 2.01
CA ASN A 51 0.10 1.22 1.74
C ASN A 51 -0.44 -0.12 1.20
N GLN A 52 0.35 -0.87 0.43
CA GLN A 52 -0.04 -2.20 -0.03
C GLN A 52 -0.05 -3.21 1.11
N VAL A 53 0.90 -3.10 2.05
CA VAL A 53 1.01 -4.00 3.20
C VAL A 53 0.01 -3.61 4.30
N GLU A 54 -0.36 -2.34 4.42
CA GLU A 54 -1.32 -1.84 5.41
C GLU A 54 -2.72 -2.44 5.25
N VAL A 55 -3.07 -2.92 4.04
CA VAL A 55 -4.28 -3.74 3.81
C VAL A 55 -4.29 -4.98 4.70
N PHE A 56 -3.11 -5.55 4.95
CA PHE A 56 -2.90 -6.64 5.89
C PHE A 56 -2.62 -6.14 7.31
N GLY A 57 -3.13 -4.98 7.75
CA GLY A 57 -3.14 -4.47 9.14
C GLY A 57 -2.00 -4.90 10.09
N THR A 58 -1.37 -3.97 10.80
CA THR A 58 -0.21 -4.31 11.65
C THR A 58 -0.46 -5.30 12.80
N ASP A 59 -1.71 -5.60 13.14
CA ASP A 59 -2.09 -6.50 14.23
C ASP A 59 -3.46 -7.18 14.00
N TYR A 60 -3.57 -8.01 12.95
CA TYR A 60 -4.77 -8.84 12.75
C TYR A 60 -4.42 -10.29 12.44
N ILE A 61 -5.28 -11.21 12.91
CA ILE A 61 -5.19 -12.64 12.62
C ILE A 61 -6.45 -13.01 11.84
N GLU A 62 -6.25 -13.48 10.62
CA GLU A 62 -7.32 -13.95 9.74
C GLU A 62 -7.41 -15.47 9.81
N VAL A 63 -8.62 -15.98 10.07
CA VAL A 63 -8.90 -17.41 10.13
C VAL A 63 -9.90 -17.75 9.03
N GLU A 64 -9.41 -18.41 7.98
CA GLU A 64 -10.23 -18.84 6.86
C GLU A 64 -10.53 -20.35 6.92
N VAL A 65 -11.68 -20.73 6.39
CA VAL A 65 -12.05 -22.14 6.18
C VAL A 65 -11.36 -22.68 4.92
N LYS A 66 -11.00 -23.97 4.93
CA LYS A 66 -10.45 -24.67 3.76
C LYS A 66 -11.34 -25.84 3.36
N VAL A 67 -11.41 -26.13 2.06
CA VAL A 67 -12.09 -27.31 1.53
C VAL A 67 -11.43 -28.58 2.10
N PRO A 68 -12.21 -29.49 2.72
CA PRO A 68 -11.68 -30.73 3.27
C PRO A 68 -10.90 -31.53 2.23
N ASN A 69 -9.86 -32.25 2.65
CA ASN A 69 -8.94 -33.02 1.77
C ASN A 69 -8.16 -32.22 0.71
N THR A 70 -8.15 -30.88 0.77
CA THR A 70 -7.30 -30.02 -0.07
C THR A 70 -6.21 -29.33 0.75
N SER A 71 -5.11 -28.93 0.10
CA SER A 71 -4.11 -28.06 0.75
C SER A 71 -4.61 -26.63 0.80
N GLN A 72 -4.28 -25.89 1.87
CA GLN A 72 -4.74 -24.51 2.09
C GLN A 72 -4.42 -23.61 0.88
N GLN A 73 -3.22 -23.74 0.34
CA GLN A 73 -2.76 -23.01 -0.85
C GLN A 73 -2.90 -23.89 -2.10
N SER A 74 -4.11 -24.37 -2.42
CA SER A 74 -4.39 -25.08 -3.68
C SER A 74 -5.45 -24.39 -4.51
N THR A 75 -5.31 -24.51 -5.83
CA THR A 75 -6.34 -24.16 -6.79
C THR A 75 -7.64 -24.93 -6.54
N ALA A 76 -7.56 -26.13 -5.95
CA ALA A 76 -8.72 -26.92 -5.55
C ALA A 76 -9.48 -26.29 -4.36
N ASN A 77 -8.78 -25.70 -3.40
CA ASN A 77 -9.39 -24.96 -2.29
C ASN A 77 -10.09 -23.69 -2.81
N ALA A 78 -9.39 -22.88 -3.60
CA ALA A 78 -9.95 -21.67 -4.20
C ALA A 78 -11.13 -21.97 -5.15
N GLY A 79 -10.99 -23.01 -5.98
CA GLY A 79 -12.04 -23.43 -6.91
C GLY A 79 -13.26 -24.02 -6.20
N GLY A 80 -13.08 -24.79 -5.13
CA GLY A 80 -14.17 -25.36 -4.36
C GLY A 80 -15.00 -24.32 -3.60
N LEU A 81 -14.34 -23.31 -3.01
CA LEU A 81 -15.04 -22.17 -2.38
C LEU A 81 -15.82 -21.36 -3.41
N VAL A 82 -15.23 -21.10 -4.59
CA VAL A 82 -15.90 -20.41 -5.71
C VAL A 82 -17.05 -21.23 -6.31
N GLN A 83 -16.97 -22.55 -6.29
CA GLN A 83 -18.04 -23.45 -6.74
C GLN A 83 -19.18 -23.64 -5.73
N GLY A 84 -19.16 -22.92 -4.60
CA GLY A 84 -20.24 -22.92 -3.61
C GLY A 84 -20.18 -24.07 -2.60
N ILE A 85 -19.01 -24.66 -2.37
CA ILE A 85 -18.83 -25.56 -1.23
C ILE A 85 -18.86 -24.73 0.05
N GLU A 86 -20.02 -24.69 0.71
CA GLU A 86 -20.19 -24.04 2.01
C GLU A 86 -19.55 -24.88 3.13
N ILE A 87 -18.63 -24.26 3.87
CA ILE A 87 -17.93 -24.91 4.98
C ILE A 87 -18.41 -24.26 6.28
N THR A 88 -19.13 -25.04 7.08
CA THR A 88 -19.82 -24.56 8.30
C THR A 88 -19.05 -24.86 9.59
N THR A 89 -17.76 -25.22 9.48
CA THR A 89 -16.94 -25.61 10.63
C THR A 89 -16.50 -24.43 11.49
N LEU A 90 -16.37 -23.23 10.90
CA LEU A 90 -16.07 -22.00 11.63
C LEU A 90 -17.39 -21.28 11.95
N LYS A 91 -17.72 -21.15 13.23
CA LYS A 91 -19.00 -20.59 13.68
C LYS A 91 -18.80 -19.30 14.46
N ILE A 92 -19.86 -18.50 14.55
CA ILE A 92 -19.89 -17.26 15.36
C ILE A 92 -19.53 -17.55 16.83
N GLN A 93 -19.94 -18.71 17.36
CA GLN A 93 -19.60 -19.13 18.72
C GLN A 93 -18.08 -19.28 18.96
N ASP A 94 -17.31 -19.60 17.91
CA ASP A 94 -15.85 -19.69 18.01
C ASP A 94 -15.25 -18.28 18.13
N ALA A 95 -15.82 -17.29 17.42
CA ALA A 95 -15.44 -15.89 17.53
C ALA A 95 -15.68 -15.32 18.94
N ASP A 96 -16.81 -15.66 19.58
CA ASP A 96 -17.11 -15.23 20.95
C ASP A 96 -16.10 -15.77 21.97
N LYS A 97 -15.69 -17.04 21.83
CA LYS A 97 -14.66 -17.64 22.70
C LYS A 97 -13.28 -17.02 22.48
N ILE A 98 -12.94 -16.68 21.24
CA ILE A 98 -11.68 -16.01 20.89
C ILE A 98 -11.61 -14.62 21.54
N LYS A 99 -12.74 -13.90 21.59
CA LYS A 99 -12.84 -12.59 22.23
C LYS A 99 -12.53 -12.60 23.73
N GLU A 100 -12.72 -13.72 24.42
CA GLU A 100 -12.41 -13.85 25.85
C GLU A 100 -10.90 -13.88 26.14
N HIS A 101 -10.05 -14.06 25.12
CA HIS A 101 -8.60 -14.12 25.30
C HIS A 101 -8.02 -12.72 25.60
N PRO A 102 -7.15 -12.56 26.62
CA PRO A 102 -6.68 -11.25 27.09
C PRO A 102 -5.82 -10.48 26.08
N ASN A 103 -5.29 -11.14 25.05
CA ASN A 103 -4.49 -10.53 23.99
C ASN A 103 -5.31 -10.11 22.75
N ILE A 104 -6.64 -10.26 22.76
CA ILE A 104 -7.49 -9.98 21.61
C ILE A 104 -8.38 -8.78 21.91
N SER A 105 -8.17 -7.68 21.19
CA SER A 105 -8.92 -6.43 21.38
C SER A 105 -10.29 -6.46 20.73
N GLN A 106 -10.37 -6.96 19.49
CA GLN A 106 -11.57 -6.99 18.68
C GLN A 106 -11.63 -8.27 17.85
N VAL A 107 -12.84 -8.76 17.62
CA VAL A 107 -13.11 -9.90 16.75
C VAL A 107 -14.23 -9.49 15.79
N TYR A 108 -14.05 -9.80 14.51
CA TYR A 108 -15.07 -9.64 13.47
C TYR A 108 -15.24 -10.98 12.77
N SER A 109 -16.49 -11.36 12.51
CA SER A 109 -16.81 -12.53 11.69
C SER A 109 -17.25 -12.03 10.33
N ALA A 110 -16.71 -12.64 9.27
CA ALA A 110 -17.08 -12.34 7.90
C ALA A 110 -17.61 -13.60 7.24
N VAL A 111 -18.72 -13.47 6.52
CA VAL A 111 -19.21 -14.48 5.57
C VAL A 111 -18.91 -13.96 4.17
N LEU A 112 -18.11 -14.75 3.45
CA LEU A 112 -17.79 -14.51 2.04
C LEU A 112 -18.68 -15.43 1.20
N GLY A 113 -19.57 -14.82 0.40
CA GLY A 113 -20.44 -15.54 -0.53
C GLY A 113 -20.36 -14.91 -1.92
N GLN A 114 -20.55 -15.70 -2.97
CA GLN A 114 -20.78 -15.15 -4.32
C GLN A 114 -22.25 -15.29 -4.65
N GLU A 115 -22.92 -14.17 -4.94
CA GLU A 115 -24.34 -14.17 -5.31
C GLU A 115 -24.57 -13.30 -6.55
N VAL A 116 -25.60 -13.62 -7.32
CA VAL A 116 -25.97 -12.85 -8.51
C VAL A 116 -26.76 -11.62 -8.07
N VAL A 117 -26.09 -10.46 -8.08
CA VAL A 117 -26.74 -9.18 -7.84
C VAL A 117 -27.34 -8.70 -9.16
N SER A 118 -28.66 -8.46 -9.14
CA SER A 118 -29.41 -8.02 -10.32
C SER A 118 -29.92 -6.60 -10.09
N PHE A 119 -29.50 -5.65 -10.93
CA PHE A 119 -29.99 -4.27 -10.89
C PHE A 119 -30.33 -3.80 -12.31
N GLU A 120 -31.52 -3.22 -12.49
CA GLU A 120 -32.04 -2.73 -13.79
C GLU A 120 -31.94 -3.76 -14.94
N GLY A 121 -32.12 -5.05 -14.63
CA GLY A 121 -32.06 -6.13 -15.62
C GLY A 121 -30.64 -6.55 -16.02
N VAL A 122 -29.61 -6.01 -15.38
CA VAL A 122 -28.22 -6.44 -15.51
C VAL A 122 -27.84 -7.33 -14.34
N ASN A 123 -27.55 -8.58 -14.63
CA ASN A 123 -27.09 -9.55 -13.64
C ASN A 123 -25.56 -9.52 -13.61
N LYS A 124 -24.98 -9.29 -12.45
CA LYS A 124 -23.54 -9.46 -12.21
C LYS A 124 -23.33 -10.35 -11.01
N VAL A 125 -22.40 -11.30 -11.14
CA VAL A 125 -21.91 -12.05 -9.99
C VAL A 125 -21.11 -11.06 -9.12
N GLY A 126 -21.65 -10.76 -7.95
CA GLY A 126 -21.01 -9.92 -6.95
C GLY A 126 -20.45 -10.79 -5.83
N MET A 127 -19.29 -10.42 -5.32
CA MET A 127 -18.79 -11.00 -4.07
C MET A 127 -19.47 -10.26 -2.92
N LEU A 128 -20.23 -10.98 -2.12
CA LEU A 128 -20.86 -10.50 -0.90
C LEU A 128 -19.84 -10.54 0.23
N TRP A 129 -19.65 -9.38 0.85
CA TRP A 129 -18.86 -9.20 2.06
C TRP A 129 -19.83 -8.72 3.14
N GLY A 130 -20.05 -9.54 4.16
CA GLY A 130 -20.91 -9.20 5.29
C GLY A 130 -20.48 -9.95 6.54
N GLY A 131 -20.94 -9.50 7.71
CA GLY A 131 -20.73 -10.13 9.01
C GLY A 131 -22.04 -10.27 9.75
#